data_AF-A0A6I2GYX8-F1
#
_entry.id   AF-A0A6I2GYX8-F1
#
_cell.length_a   1.000
_cell.length_b   1.000
_cell.length_c   1.000
_cell.angle_alpha   90.00
_cell.angle_beta   90.00
_cell.angle_gamma   90.00
#
_symmetry.space_group_name_H-M   'P 1'
#
loop_
_entity.id
_entity.type
_entity.pdbx_description
1 polymer ?
#
loop_
_entity_poly.entity_id
_entity_poly.type
_entity_poly.pdbx_seq_one_letter_code
_entity_poly.pdbx_strand_id
1 'polypeptide(L)'
;MTASPSPRHRRLARRRRAAPRGMSLVEALAASAILLVGLAGVLQGVITASHQNALAGRMARAGSVAQQVRAGLEVLGRARVNALFDTCSSAPDVLALAGGLEALPAAEAAVCVVDLDAHDDAPTAASPALVPGYLAENRQVFRRVLVRIRPVAAASTEQVAVVVSWRSLAQRQFLPLFIGLYDPALNGALVEI
;
A
#
# COMPACT_ATOMS: atom_id res chain seq x y z
N MET A 1 -47.38 -91.15 2.56
CA MET A 1 -46.94 -89.95 1.80
C MET A 1 -45.80 -89.30 2.56
N THR A 2 -44.67 -89.24 1.88
CA THR A 2 -43.32 -88.93 2.36
C THR A 2 -43.02 -87.43 2.26
N ALA A 3 -42.44 -86.84 3.31
CA ALA A 3 -41.72 -85.57 3.19
C ALA A 3 -40.52 -85.57 4.15
N SER A 4 -39.35 -85.80 3.56
CA SER A 4 -38.02 -85.76 4.18
C SER A 4 -37.55 -84.30 4.28
N PRO A 5 -37.10 -83.79 5.44
CA PRO A 5 -36.55 -82.45 5.54
C PRO A 5 -35.09 -82.41 5.04
N SER A 6 -34.88 -81.66 3.96
CA SER A 6 -33.57 -81.33 3.39
C SER A 6 -32.73 -80.46 4.34
N PRO A 7 -31.44 -80.75 4.54
CA PRO A 7 -30.57 -79.92 5.37
C PRO A 7 -30.13 -78.66 4.62
N ARG A 8 -30.50 -77.49 5.16
CA ARG A 8 -30.00 -76.20 4.70
C ARG A 8 -28.52 -76.04 5.10
N HIS A 9 -27.63 -76.13 4.11
CA HIS A 9 -26.23 -75.74 4.28
C HIS A 9 -26.11 -74.23 4.54
N ARG A 10 -25.95 -73.85 5.82
CA ARG A 10 -25.47 -72.52 6.22
C ARG A 10 -24.00 -72.37 5.75
N ARG A 11 -23.79 -71.71 4.61
CA ARG A 11 -22.46 -71.21 4.24
C ARG A 11 -22.12 -70.04 5.17
N LEU A 12 -21.32 -70.32 6.20
CA LEU A 12 -20.65 -69.28 6.97
C LEU A 12 -19.61 -68.63 6.06
N ALA A 13 -19.94 -67.46 5.52
CA ALA A 13 -18.98 -66.59 4.87
C ALA A 13 -17.96 -66.13 5.93
N ARG A 14 -16.85 -66.87 6.01
CA ARG A 14 -15.70 -66.56 6.87
C ARG A 14 -15.12 -65.24 6.38
N ARG A 15 -15.56 -64.11 6.95
CA ARG A 15 -14.92 -62.80 6.79
C ARG A 15 -13.47 -62.97 7.26
N ARG A 16 -12.56 -63.17 6.32
CA ARG A 16 -11.12 -63.08 6.56
C ARG A 16 -10.87 -61.66 7.03
N ARG A 17 -10.67 -61.48 8.34
CA ARG A 17 -10.07 -60.26 8.87
C ARG A 17 -8.70 -60.15 8.18
N ALA A 18 -8.56 -59.18 7.29
CA ALA A 18 -7.26 -58.86 6.71
C ALA A 18 -6.32 -58.56 7.88
N ALA A 19 -5.19 -59.28 7.95
CA ALA A 19 -4.17 -58.99 8.93
C ALA A 19 -3.70 -57.53 8.74
N PRO A 20 -3.45 -56.76 9.82
CA PRO A 20 -2.90 -55.43 9.70
C PRO A 20 -1.56 -55.54 8.95
N ARG A 21 -1.50 -54.98 7.73
CA ARG A 21 -0.25 -54.87 6.99
C ARG A 21 0.60 -53.84 7.73
N GLY A 22 1.73 -54.26 8.26
CA GLY A 22 2.68 -53.35 8.92
C GLY A 22 3.16 -52.31 7.91
N MET A 23 3.17 -51.04 8.32
CA MET A 23 3.69 -49.94 7.52
C MET A 23 5.20 -50.08 7.41
N SER A 24 5.76 -50.00 6.20
CA SER A 24 7.22 -50.09 6.06
C SER A 24 7.89 -48.80 6.54
N LEU A 25 9.12 -48.90 7.05
CA LEU A 25 9.90 -47.73 7.50
C LEU A 25 10.08 -46.70 6.36
N VAL A 26 10.16 -47.17 5.12
CA VAL A 26 10.25 -46.31 3.93
C VAL A 26 8.96 -45.53 3.68
N GLU A 27 7.79 -46.15 3.87
CA GLU A 27 6.50 -45.45 3.77
C GLU A 27 6.36 -44.37 4.86
N ALA A 28 6.83 -44.65 6.08
CA ALA A 28 6.83 -43.67 7.15
C ALA A 28 7.74 -42.47 6.86
N LEU A 29 8.93 -42.71 6.29
CA LEU A 29 9.85 -41.65 5.86
C LEU A 29 9.31 -40.84 4.68
N ALA A 30 8.64 -41.49 3.73
CA ALA A 30 8.01 -40.80 2.60
C ALA A 30 6.85 -39.91 3.09
N ALA A 31 6.00 -40.43 3.99
CA ALA A 31 4.91 -39.67 4.57
C ALA A 31 5.40 -38.46 5.39
N SER A 32 6.48 -38.62 6.16
CA SER A 32 7.06 -37.52 6.93
C SER A 32 7.69 -36.46 6.01
N ALA A 33 8.35 -36.85 4.92
CA ALA A 33 8.87 -35.91 3.94
C ALA A 33 7.76 -35.07 3.28
N ILE A 34 6.67 -35.71 2.85
CA ILE A 34 5.51 -35.01 2.27
C ILE A 34 4.87 -34.07 3.31
N LEU A 35 4.75 -34.52 4.56
CA LEU A 35 4.22 -33.70 5.66
C LEU A 35 5.10 -32.47 5.90
N LEU A 36 6.44 -32.62 5.90
CA LEU A 36 7.37 -31.50 6.09
C LEU A 36 7.29 -30.50 4.94
N VAL A 37 7.22 -30.97 3.69
CA VAL A 37 7.03 -30.10 2.52
C VAL A 37 5.69 -29.36 2.61
N GLY A 38 4.62 -30.05 3.01
CA GLY A 38 3.31 -29.45 3.24
C GLY A 38 3.35 -28.37 4.33
N LEU A 39 3.99 -28.65 5.46
CA LEU A 39 4.13 -27.70 6.56
C LEU A 39 4.95 -26.46 6.16
N ALA A 40 6.05 -26.66 5.43
CA ALA A 40 6.87 -25.57 4.90
C ALA A 40 6.07 -24.66 3.97
N GLY A 41 5.25 -25.23 3.09
CA GLY A 41 4.35 -24.49 2.21
C GLY A 41 3.31 -23.66 2.97
N VAL A 42 2.68 -24.23 4.01
CA VAL A 42 1.71 -23.51 4.85
C VAL A 42 2.37 -22.34 5.57
N LEU A 43 3.56 -22.53 6.15
CA LEU A 43 4.29 -21.46 6.84
C LEU A 43 4.66 -20.31 5.89
N GLN A 44 5.15 -20.63 4.69
CA GLN A 44 5.42 -19.62 3.65
C GLN A 44 4.14 -18.85 3.29
N GLY A 45 3.01 -19.53 3.10
CA GLY A 45 1.73 -18.91 2.81
C GLY A 45 1.24 -17.94 3.90
N VAL A 46 1.41 -18.31 5.17
CA VAL A 46 1.05 -17.44 6.31
C VAL A 46 1.94 -16.18 6.34
N ILE A 47 3.24 -16.32 6.11
CA ILE A 47 4.18 -15.20 6.07
C ILE A 47 3.80 -14.23 4.94
N THR A 48 3.53 -14.74 3.73
CA THR A 48 3.15 -13.89 2.59
C THR A 48 1.83 -13.16 2.83
N ALA A 49 0.83 -13.84 3.40
CA ALA A 49 -0.46 -13.22 3.73
C ALA A 49 -0.30 -12.12 4.79
N SER A 50 0.55 -12.34 5.80
CA SER A 50 0.84 -11.34 6.83
C SER A 50 1.51 -10.09 6.25
N HIS A 51 2.47 -10.27 5.34
CA HIS A 51 3.10 -9.14 4.63
C HIS A 51 2.11 -8.35 3.78
N GLN A 52 1.21 -9.02 3.07
CA GLN A 52 0.16 -8.35 2.29
C GLN A 52 -0.79 -7.55 3.17
N ASN A 53 -1.21 -8.10 4.31
CA ASN A 53 -2.08 -7.39 5.26
C ASN A 53 -1.38 -6.17 5.87
N ALA A 54 -0.10 -6.30 6.24
CA ALA A 54 0.68 -5.18 6.76
C ALA A 54 0.85 -4.06 5.71
N LEU A 55 1.09 -4.43 4.45
CA LEU A 55 1.23 -3.49 3.35
C LEU A 55 -0.11 -2.79 3.03
N ALA A 56 -1.21 -3.54 2.98
CA ALA A 56 -2.56 -2.99 2.80
C ALA A 56 -2.92 -2.00 3.92
N GLY A 57 -2.61 -2.35 5.18
CA GLY A 57 -2.80 -1.45 6.32
C GLY A 57 -1.97 -0.17 6.21
N ARG A 58 -0.73 -0.24 5.73
CA ARG A 58 0.12 0.95 5.49
C ARG A 58 -0.41 1.80 4.33
N MET A 59 -0.86 1.18 3.24
CA MET A 59 -1.46 1.90 2.11
C MET A 59 -2.73 2.63 2.52
N ALA A 60 -3.63 1.99 3.29
CA ALA A 60 -4.85 2.61 3.79
C ALA A 60 -4.53 3.83 4.68
N ARG A 61 -3.53 3.70 5.57
CA ARG A 61 -3.06 4.82 6.39
C ARG A 61 -2.46 5.92 5.53
N ALA A 62 -1.56 5.61 4.60
CA ALA A 62 -0.97 6.58 3.68
C ALA A 62 -2.05 7.35 2.90
N GLY A 63 -3.12 6.67 2.48
CA GLY A 63 -4.29 7.30 1.86
C GLY A 63 -4.97 8.28 2.78
N SER A 64 -5.23 7.89 4.04
CA SER A 64 -5.78 8.81 5.05
C SER A 64 -4.87 10.02 5.28
N VAL A 65 -3.54 9.84 5.32
CA VAL A 65 -2.57 10.94 5.43
C VAL A 65 -2.66 11.87 4.22
N ALA A 66 -2.69 11.32 3.01
CA ALA A 66 -2.79 12.11 1.79
C ALA A 66 -4.08 12.95 1.76
N GLN A 67 -5.21 12.37 2.16
CA GLN A 67 -6.49 13.08 2.25
C GLN A 67 -6.48 14.16 3.35
N GLN A 68 -5.81 13.93 4.49
CA GLN A 68 -5.64 14.96 5.53
C GLN A 68 -4.82 16.14 5.02
N VAL A 69 -3.72 15.87 4.31
CA VAL A 69 -2.91 16.91 3.68
C VAL A 69 -3.74 17.69 2.67
N ARG A 70 -4.48 16.99 1.79
CA ARG A 70 -5.40 17.64 0.85
C ARG A 70 -6.37 18.58 1.57
N ALA A 71 -7.10 18.09 2.57
CA ALA A 71 -8.02 18.91 3.34
C ALA A 71 -7.32 20.10 4.01
N GLY A 72 -6.10 19.93 4.48
CA GLY A 72 -5.32 21.04 5.02
C GLY A 72 -4.91 22.07 3.96
N LEU A 73 -4.60 21.63 2.73
CA LEU A 73 -4.34 22.53 1.61
C LEU A 73 -5.62 23.31 1.24
N GLU A 74 -6.79 22.66 1.25
CA GLU A 74 -8.11 23.30 1.06
C GLU A 74 -8.32 24.43 2.08
N VAL A 75 -8.03 24.16 3.35
CA VAL A 75 -8.15 25.14 4.44
C VAL A 75 -7.14 26.28 4.33
N LEU A 76 -5.90 25.99 3.90
CA LEU A 76 -4.87 27.02 3.68
C LEU A 76 -5.26 27.97 2.55
N GLY A 77 -5.90 27.43 1.51
CA GLY A 77 -6.29 28.16 0.31
C GLY A 77 -5.11 28.43 -0.64
N ARG A 78 -5.46 28.70 -1.90
CA ARG A 78 -4.51 28.78 -3.03
C ARG A 78 -3.34 29.73 -2.81
N ALA A 79 -3.56 30.93 -2.28
CA ALA A 79 -2.49 31.93 -2.12
C ALA A 79 -1.36 31.42 -1.21
N ARG A 80 -1.72 30.74 -0.11
CA ARG A 80 -0.75 30.16 0.82
C ARG A 80 -0.14 28.87 0.28
N VAL A 81 -0.93 28.07 -0.44
CA VAL A 81 -0.40 26.90 -1.16
C VAL A 81 0.66 27.32 -2.20
N ASN A 82 0.46 28.43 -2.90
CA ASN A 82 1.47 28.97 -3.80
C ASN A 82 2.74 29.41 -3.06
N ALA A 83 2.61 30.03 -1.89
CA ALA A 83 3.75 30.43 -1.07
C ALA A 83 4.58 29.24 -0.55
N LEU A 84 3.98 28.06 -0.33
CA LEU A 84 4.72 26.83 -0.02
C LEU A 84 5.74 26.49 -1.12
N PHE A 85 5.39 26.76 -2.38
CA PHE A 85 6.23 26.46 -3.52
C PHE A 85 7.28 27.54 -3.82
N ASP A 86 7.44 28.55 -2.97
CA ASP A 86 8.59 29.45 -3.02
C ASP A 86 9.84 28.81 -2.37
N THR A 87 9.64 27.74 -1.59
CA THR A 87 10.69 26.97 -0.91
C THR A 87 10.95 25.61 -1.57
N CYS A 88 11.04 25.59 -2.91
CA CYS A 88 11.35 24.35 -3.65
C CYS A 88 12.68 23.74 -3.17
N SER A 89 12.66 22.47 -2.81
CA SER A 89 13.86 21.72 -2.44
C SER A 89 14.63 21.30 -3.70
N SER A 90 15.95 21.41 -3.61
CA SER A 90 16.91 20.82 -4.55
C SER A 90 17.68 19.64 -3.94
N ALA A 91 17.40 19.30 -2.67
CA ALA A 91 18.12 18.27 -1.95
C ALA A 91 17.73 16.87 -2.49
N PRO A 92 18.70 16.02 -2.88
CA PRO A 92 18.42 14.77 -3.59
C PRO A 92 17.65 13.75 -2.75
N ASP A 93 17.81 13.78 -1.43
CA ASP A 93 17.08 12.96 -0.47
C ASP A 93 15.60 13.33 -0.39
N VAL A 94 15.27 14.62 -0.49
CA VAL A 94 13.89 15.13 -0.56
C VAL A 94 13.27 14.86 -1.93
N LEU A 95 14.03 15.09 -3.01
CA LEU A 95 13.57 14.81 -4.37
C LEU A 95 13.19 13.33 -4.55
N ALA A 96 13.98 12.40 -3.98
CA ALA A 96 13.69 10.98 -4.01
C ALA A 96 12.37 10.58 -3.27
N LEU A 97 11.77 11.49 -2.48
CA LEU A 97 10.47 11.27 -1.87
C LEU A 97 9.31 11.48 -2.83
N ALA A 98 9.53 12.17 -3.96
CA ALA A 98 8.52 12.46 -4.97
C ALA A 98 8.18 11.26 -5.87
N GLY A 99 8.93 10.16 -5.77
CA GLY A 99 8.57 8.88 -6.39
C GLY A 99 8.67 8.88 -7.92
N GLY A 100 9.60 9.66 -8.48
CA GLY A 100 9.84 9.79 -9.91
C GLY A 100 9.17 11.01 -10.55
N LEU A 101 8.28 11.71 -9.83
CA LEU A 101 7.66 12.94 -10.32
C LEU A 101 8.67 14.09 -10.47
N GLU A 102 9.78 14.05 -9.71
CA GLU A 102 10.90 14.98 -9.83
C GLU A 102 11.66 14.84 -11.17
N ALA A 103 11.53 13.68 -11.83
CA ALA A 103 12.27 13.34 -13.03
C ALA A 103 11.45 13.56 -14.32
N LEU A 104 10.33 14.28 -14.25
CA LEU A 104 9.56 14.65 -15.44
C LEU A 104 10.42 15.48 -16.40
N PRO A 105 10.28 15.29 -17.73
CA PRO A 105 11.09 16.02 -18.69
C PRO A 105 10.88 17.53 -18.55
N ALA A 106 11.97 18.29 -18.40
CA ALA A 106 11.91 19.75 -18.24
C ALA A 106 11.29 20.47 -19.45
N ALA A 107 11.30 19.84 -20.62
CA ALA A 107 10.62 20.33 -21.81
C ALA A 107 9.09 20.23 -21.72
N GLU A 108 8.57 19.35 -20.86
CA GLU A 108 7.15 19.07 -20.71
C GLU A 108 6.56 19.75 -19.47
N ALA A 109 7.30 19.80 -18.36
CA ALA A 109 6.83 20.42 -17.14
C ALA A 109 7.95 21.01 -16.26
N ALA A 110 7.64 22.12 -15.60
CA ALA A 110 8.43 22.60 -14.47
C ALA A 110 7.95 21.93 -13.18
N VAL A 111 8.88 21.31 -12.44
CA VAL A 111 8.59 20.56 -11.22
C VAL A 111 9.22 21.26 -10.01
N CYS A 112 8.44 21.40 -8.93
CA CYS A 112 8.90 21.89 -7.64
C CYS A 112 8.49 20.90 -6.55
N VAL A 113 9.44 20.43 -5.74
CA VAL A 113 9.19 19.51 -4.63
C VAL A 113 9.38 20.25 -3.32
N VAL A 114 8.44 20.12 -2.39
CA VAL A 114 8.50 20.73 -1.04
C VAL A 114 8.44 19.62 0.00
N ASP A 115 9.42 19.59 0.93
CA ASP A 115 9.36 18.72 2.10
C ASP A 115 8.35 19.30 3.09
N LEU A 116 7.18 18.68 3.15
CA LEU A 116 6.08 19.17 3.96
C LEU A 116 6.32 18.92 5.45
N ASP A 117 7.06 17.85 5.78
CA ASP A 117 7.40 17.55 7.16
C ASP A 117 8.42 18.57 7.68
N ALA A 118 9.44 18.92 6.89
CA ALA A 118 10.38 19.97 7.26
C ALA A 118 9.70 21.35 7.34
N HIS A 119 8.73 21.62 6.46
CA HIS A 119 7.94 22.84 6.51
C HIS A 119 7.13 22.97 7.80
N ASP A 120 6.41 21.91 8.18
CA ASP A 120 5.60 21.89 9.40
C ASP A 120 6.44 22.01 10.70
N ASP A 121 7.74 21.66 10.66
CA ASP A 121 8.66 21.87 11.78
C ASP A 121 9.13 23.32 11.95
N ALA A 122 9.08 24.12 10.88
CA ALA A 122 9.52 25.51 10.87
C ALA A 122 8.53 26.40 10.08
N PRO A 123 7.27 26.48 10.50
CA PRO A 123 6.26 27.25 9.79
C PRO A 123 6.57 28.74 9.86
N THR A 124 6.17 29.48 8.83
CA THR A 124 6.34 30.93 8.75
C THR A 124 4.99 31.65 8.83
N ALA A 125 4.99 32.96 9.04
CA ALA A 125 3.75 33.74 9.01
C ALA A 125 3.06 33.71 7.62
N ALA A 126 3.85 33.61 6.54
CA ALA A 126 3.35 33.56 5.17
C ALA A 126 2.83 32.17 4.77
N SER A 127 3.40 31.13 5.37
CA SER A 127 3.01 29.74 5.16
C SER A 127 2.98 29.02 6.52
N PRO A 128 1.82 29.02 7.19
CA PRO A 128 1.66 28.34 8.47
C PRO A 128 1.60 26.82 8.27
N ALA A 129 1.86 26.08 9.35
CA ALA A 129 1.75 24.63 9.34
C ALA A 129 0.35 24.18 8.90
N LEU A 130 0.29 23.02 8.24
CA LEU A 130 -0.96 22.45 7.77
C LEU A 130 -1.89 22.07 8.92
N VAL A 131 -3.17 22.43 8.79
CA VAL A 131 -4.24 22.06 9.72
C VAL A 131 -5.39 21.43 8.92
N PRO A 132 -5.79 20.18 9.22
CA PRO A 132 -5.38 19.37 10.36
C PRO A 132 -3.93 18.89 10.25
N GLY A 133 -3.20 19.01 11.37
CA GLY A 133 -1.83 18.57 11.48
C GLY A 133 -1.73 17.05 11.48
N TYR A 134 -0.52 16.58 11.23
CA TYR A 134 -0.22 15.16 11.16
C TYR A 134 0.11 14.56 12.53
N LEU A 135 -0.43 13.38 12.83
CA LEU A 135 -0.14 12.67 14.09
C LEU A 135 1.35 12.29 14.17
N ALA A 136 1.94 12.46 15.36
CA ALA A 136 3.37 12.23 15.58
C ALA A 136 3.79 10.78 15.27
N GLU A 137 2.93 9.79 15.55
CA GLU A 137 3.18 8.37 15.29
C GLU A 137 3.30 8.11 13.79
N ASN A 138 2.47 8.78 13.00
CA ASN A 138 2.49 8.60 11.56
C ASN A 138 3.75 9.25 10.95
N ARG A 139 4.26 10.35 11.54
CA ARG A 139 5.50 11.05 11.12
C ARG A 139 6.77 10.21 11.24
N GLN A 140 6.76 9.19 12.09
CA GLN A 140 7.86 8.23 12.19
C GLN A 140 7.86 7.22 11.03
N VAL A 141 6.70 7.00 10.39
CA VAL A 141 6.49 5.94 9.39
C VAL A 141 6.43 6.49 7.98
N PHE A 142 5.72 7.59 7.78
CA PHE A 142 5.53 8.19 6.46
C PHE A 142 6.22 9.54 6.36
N ARG A 143 6.62 9.87 5.13
CA ARG A 143 7.13 11.16 4.72
C ARG A 143 6.19 11.78 3.71
N ARG A 144 5.94 13.08 3.84
CA ARG A 144 5.01 13.82 3.00
C ARG A 144 5.77 14.86 2.19
N VAL A 145 5.59 14.84 0.88
CA VAL A 145 6.06 15.92 0.01
C VAL A 145 4.95 16.42 -0.89
N LEU A 146 5.01 17.70 -1.23
CA LEU A 146 4.18 18.31 -2.26
C LEU A 146 4.99 18.43 -3.53
N VAL A 147 4.41 18.05 -4.66
CA VAL A 147 5.04 18.18 -5.97
C VAL A 147 4.15 19.03 -6.84
N ARG A 148 4.58 20.26 -7.15
CA ARG A 148 3.90 21.11 -8.14
C ARG A 148 4.44 20.77 -9.51
N ILE A 149 3.53 20.45 -10.43
CA ILE A 149 3.80 20.16 -11.83
C ILE A 149 3.10 21.25 -12.64
N ARG A 150 3.89 22.04 -13.36
CA ARG A 150 3.39 23.06 -14.29
C ARG A 150 3.68 22.65 -15.72
N PRO A 151 2.66 22.21 -16.50
CA PRO A 151 2.85 21.87 -17.90
C PRO A 151 3.34 23.09 -18.69
N VAL A 152 4.36 22.91 -19.52
CA VAL A 152 4.91 23.99 -20.36
C VAL A 152 3.89 24.41 -21.44
N ALA A 153 3.11 23.47 -21.97
CA ALA A 153 2.14 23.72 -23.03
C ALA A 153 0.78 24.28 -22.54
N ALA A 154 0.47 24.18 -21.24
CA ALA A 154 -0.83 24.53 -20.69
C ALA A 154 -0.66 25.24 -19.34
N ALA A 155 -0.16 26.48 -19.40
CA ALA A 155 0.17 27.28 -18.22
C ALA A 155 -1.03 27.61 -17.29
N SER A 156 -2.27 27.42 -17.76
CA SER A 156 -3.50 27.67 -16.98
C SER A 156 -3.90 26.52 -16.05
N THR A 157 -3.24 25.37 -16.14
CA THR A 157 -3.62 24.15 -15.40
C THR A 157 -2.41 23.66 -14.61
N GLU A 158 -2.29 24.09 -13.36
CA GLU A 158 -1.25 23.58 -12.47
C GLU A 158 -1.77 22.31 -11.78
N GLN A 159 -0.89 21.33 -11.57
CA GLN A 159 -1.20 20.14 -10.79
C GLN A 159 -0.32 20.09 -9.55
N VAL A 160 -0.90 19.71 -8.42
CA VAL A 160 -0.18 19.43 -7.19
C VAL A 160 -0.39 17.98 -6.83
N ALA A 161 0.69 17.22 -6.69
CA ALA A 161 0.65 15.89 -6.14
C ALA A 161 1.05 15.93 -4.66
N VAL A 162 0.18 15.42 -3.80
CA VAL A 162 0.54 15.04 -2.43
C VAL A 162 1.14 13.65 -2.52
N VAL A 163 2.45 13.51 -2.26
CA VAL A 163 3.12 12.22 -2.27
C VAL A 163 3.42 11.81 -0.85
N VAL A 164 2.80 10.70 -0.43
CA VAL A 164 3.10 10.05 0.85
C VAL A 164 4.00 8.86 0.56
N SER A 165 5.20 8.85 1.15
CA SER A 165 6.16 7.76 0.98
C SER A 165 6.46 7.06 2.30
N TRP A 166 6.71 5.75 2.26
CA TRP A 166 7.13 4.97 3.41
C TRP A 166 8.09 3.85 3.00
N ARG A 167 8.87 3.34 3.95
CA ARG A 167 9.71 2.17 3.71
C ARG A 167 8.92 0.89 3.97
N SER A 168 8.98 -0.05 3.03
CA SER A 168 8.44 -1.41 3.17
C SER A 168 9.51 -2.40 2.74
N LEU A 169 10.00 -3.20 3.68
CA LEU A 169 11.16 -4.07 3.47
C LEU A 169 12.36 -3.24 2.96
N ALA A 170 12.96 -3.61 1.84
CA ALA A 170 14.09 -2.92 1.23
C ALA A 170 13.70 -1.79 0.26
N GLN A 171 12.41 -1.59 -0.01
CA GLN A 171 11.92 -0.65 -1.02
C GLN A 171 11.13 0.50 -0.39
N ARG A 172 11.25 1.69 -0.99
CA ARG A 172 10.36 2.80 -0.70
C ARG A 172 9.10 2.64 -1.55
N GLN A 173 7.96 2.82 -0.91
CA GLN A 173 6.64 2.81 -1.53
C GLN A 173 6.12 4.25 -1.56
N PHE A 174 5.28 4.54 -2.54
CA PHE A 174 4.77 5.88 -2.80
C PHE A 174 3.27 5.81 -3.05
N LEU A 175 2.54 6.79 -2.53
CA LEU A 175 1.14 7.01 -2.84
C LEU A 175 0.97 8.48 -3.27
N PRO A 176 0.91 8.74 -4.59
CA PRO A 176 0.59 10.07 -5.09
C PRO A 176 -0.93 10.29 -5.11
N LEU A 177 -1.36 11.44 -4.59
CA LEU A 177 -2.73 11.96 -4.72
C LEU A 177 -2.66 13.28 -5.48
N PHE A 178 -3.24 13.32 -6.68
CA PHE A 178 -3.23 14.50 -7.53
C PHE A 178 -4.40 15.43 -7.22
N ILE A 179 -4.10 16.73 -7.20
CA ILE A 179 -5.02 17.84 -6.97
C ILE A 179 -4.82 18.82 -8.13
N GLY A 180 -5.91 19.25 -8.75
CA GLY A 180 -5.87 20.31 -9.76
C GLY A 180 -5.87 21.69 -9.11
N LEU A 181 -5.08 22.61 -9.67
CA LEU A 181 -5.14 24.05 -9.39
C LEU A 181 -5.49 24.80 -10.69
N TYR A 182 -6.77 24.88 -11.00
CA TYR A 182 -7.44 25.69 -12.02
C TYR A 182 -7.52 27.19 -11.66
N ASP A 183 -7.04 28.08 -12.50
CA ASP A 183 -7.28 29.52 -12.27
C ASP A 183 -8.81 29.84 -12.31
N PRO A 184 -9.43 30.32 -11.21
CA PRO A 184 -10.86 30.64 -11.19
C PRO A 184 -11.19 31.83 -12.12
N ALA A 185 -10.24 32.72 -12.38
CA ALA A 185 -10.43 33.84 -13.30
C ALA A 185 -10.53 33.37 -14.76
N LEU A 186 -9.95 32.22 -15.09
CA LEU A 186 -9.99 31.63 -16.43
C LEU A 186 -11.08 30.56 -16.59
N ASN A 187 -11.40 29.82 -15.52
CA ASN A 187 -12.26 28.64 -15.60
C ASN A 187 -13.68 28.85 -15.05
N GLY A 188 -13.98 30.01 -14.43
CA GLY A 188 -15.32 30.34 -13.93
C GLY A 188 -15.84 29.42 -12.80
N ALA A 189 -14.97 28.57 -12.24
CA ALA A 189 -15.26 27.69 -11.12
C ALA A 189 -14.94 28.38 -9.78
N LEU A 190 -15.88 28.30 -8.82
CA LEU A 190 -15.85 29.04 -7.56
C LEU A 190 -15.10 28.34 -6.41
N VAL A 191 -14.59 27.12 -6.60
CA VAL A 191 -13.82 26.38 -5.58
C VAL A 191 -12.72 25.56 -6.24
N GLU A 192 -11.57 25.56 -5.59
CA GLU A 192 -10.27 25.17 -6.12
C GLU A 192 -9.36 24.74 -4.96
N ILE A 193 -9.63 23.53 -4.47
CA ILE A 193 -8.83 22.38 -3.98
C ILE A 193 -9.90 21.33 -3.57
#